data_AF-A0A8D3DGH6-F1
#
_entry.id   AF-A0A8D3DGH6-F1
#
_cell.length_a   1.000
_cell.length_b   1.000
_cell.length_c   1.000
_cell.angle_alpha   90.00
_cell.angle_beta   90.00
_cell.angle_gamma   90.00
#
_symmetry.space_group_name_H-M   'P 1'
#
loop_
_entity.id
_entity.type
_entity.pdbx_description
1 polymer ?
#
loop_
_entity_poly.entity_id
_entity_poly.type
_entity_poly.pdbx_seq_one_letter_code
_entity_poly.pdbx_strand_id
1 'polypeptide(L)'
;RSTPLLIDSYVEDSWRLRVASARVFCIVKNRDVRHFEKVVSFLDATYRLLPRLVAPIKHMKILFGLKTMVTHTDRRRRGFIQKAGES
;
A
#
# COMPACT_ATOMS: atom_id res chain seq x y z
N ARG A 1 -35.59 2.51 -15.01
CA ARG A 1 -35.49 3.99 -14.84
C ARG A 1 -34.55 4.23 -13.66
N SER A 2 -33.24 4.18 -13.90
CA SER A 2 -32.20 4.30 -12.86
C SER A 2 -32.02 5.77 -12.52
N THR A 3 -31.99 6.12 -11.24
CA THR A 3 -31.94 7.50 -10.74
C THR A 3 -30.54 8.11 -10.98
N PRO A 4 -30.44 9.37 -11.46
CA PRO A 4 -29.16 10.02 -11.78
C PRO A 4 -28.19 10.13 -10.59
N LEU A 5 -28.74 10.27 -9.38
CA LEU A 5 -27.97 10.48 -8.15
C LEU A 5 -27.13 9.25 -7.72
N LEU A 6 -27.56 8.04 -8.10
CA LEU A 6 -26.88 6.79 -7.72
C LEU A 6 -25.67 6.50 -8.63
N ILE A 7 -25.68 7.04 -9.86
CA ILE A 7 -24.56 6.91 -10.79
C ILE A 7 -23.44 7.88 -10.38
N ASP A 8 -23.80 9.10 -10.01
CA ASP A 8 -22.84 10.12 -9.57
C ASP A 8 -22.07 9.66 -8.32
N SER A 9 -22.77 9.12 -7.31
CA SER A 9 -22.12 8.56 -6.13
C SER A 9 -21.23 7.34 -6.43
N TYR A 10 -21.66 6.47 -7.35
CA TYR A 10 -20.86 5.31 -7.76
C TYR A 10 -19.59 5.71 -8.53
N VAL A 11 -19.69 6.73 -9.39
CA VAL A 11 -18.54 7.29 -10.11
C VAL A 11 -17.61 8.02 -9.13
N GLU A 12 -18.17 8.77 -8.17
CA GLU A 12 -17.47 9.45 -7.09
C GLU A 12 -16.59 8.46 -6.28
N ASP A 13 -17.19 7.36 -5.84
CA ASP A 13 -16.49 6.32 -5.08
C ASP A 13 -15.46 5.56 -5.95
N SER A 14 -15.75 5.36 -7.24
CA SER A 14 -14.83 4.70 -8.17
C SER A 14 -13.56 5.51 -8.44
N TRP A 15 -13.67 6.83 -8.66
CA TRP A 15 -12.48 7.66 -8.92
C TRP A 15 -11.59 7.75 -7.69
N ARG A 16 -12.19 7.85 -6.49
CA ARG A 16 -11.44 7.92 -5.22
C ARG A 16 -10.61 6.66 -5.00
N LEU A 17 -11.17 5.48 -5.29
CA LEU A 17 -10.45 4.22 -5.19
C LEU A 17 -9.28 4.15 -6.19
N ARG A 18 -9.46 4.64 -7.42
CA ARG A 18 -8.39 4.68 -8.44
C ARG A 18 -7.26 5.63 -8.05
N VAL A 19 -7.60 6.82 -7.56
CA VAL A 19 -6.61 7.80 -7.07
C VAL A 19 -5.85 7.27 -5.85
N ALA A 20 -6.54 6.64 -4.91
CA ALA A 20 -5.89 6.01 -3.76
C ALA A 20 -4.93 4.89 -4.20
N SER A 21 -5.37 4.04 -5.13
CA SER A 21 -4.55 2.96 -5.70
C SER A 21 -3.31 3.51 -6.43
N ALA A 22 -3.45 4.59 -7.21
CA ALA A 22 -2.33 5.24 -7.88
C ALA A 22 -1.30 5.82 -6.90
N ARG A 23 -1.76 6.44 -5.80
CA ARG A 23 -0.88 6.93 -4.73
C ARG A 23 -0.11 5.80 -4.06
N VAL A 24 -0.81 4.72 -3.72
CA VAL A 24 -0.21 3.50 -3.13
C VAL A 24 0.83 2.90 -4.08
N PHE A 25 0.50 2.80 -5.37
CA PHE A 25 1.42 2.34 -6.41
C PHE A 25 2.68 3.22 -6.49
N CYS A 26 2.53 4.54 -6.48
CA CYS A 26 3.67 5.47 -6.48
C CYS A 26 4.58 5.31 -5.25
N ILE A 27 4.03 5.11 -4.06
CA ILE A 27 4.81 4.88 -2.83
C ILE A 27 5.65 3.61 -2.96
N VAL A 28 5.03 2.51 -3.42
CA VAL A 28 5.71 1.22 -3.62
C VAL A 28 6.79 1.34 -4.71
N LYS A 29 6.46 1.97 -5.84
CA LYS A 29 7.37 2.17 -6.97
C LYS A 29 8.60 2.98 -6.58
N ASN A 30 8.41 4.07 -5.85
CA ASN A 30 9.49 4.96 -5.40
C ASN A 30 10.20 4.45 -4.13
N ARG A 31 9.79 3.31 -3.58
CA ARG A 31 10.31 2.74 -2.32
C ARG A 31 10.31 3.76 -1.18
N ASP A 32 9.27 4.58 -1.08
CA ASP A 32 9.17 5.60 -0.03
C ASP A 32 8.77 4.96 1.31
N VAL A 33 9.75 4.35 1.97
CA VAL A 33 9.61 3.55 3.21
C VAL A 33 8.83 4.29 4.30
N ARG A 34 8.93 5.64 4.36
CA ARG A 34 8.21 6.47 5.34
C ARG A 34 6.69 6.38 5.22
N HIS A 35 6.19 6.05 4.04
CA HIS A 35 4.77 5.97 3.75
C HIS A 35 4.27 4.53 3.52
N PHE A 36 5.10 3.52 3.77
CA PHE A 36 4.72 2.11 3.56
C PHE A 36 3.60 1.64 4.50
N GLU A 37 3.45 2.23 5.69
CA GLU A 37 2.34 1.92 6.59
C GLU A 37 0.98 2.22 5.93
N LYS A 38 0.90 3.30 5.14
CA LYS A 38 -0.30 3.67 4.38
C LYS A 38 -0.62 2.63 3.30
N VAL A 39 0.40 2.05 2.66
CA VAL A 39 0.26 0.96 1.69
C VAL A 39 -0.30 -0.29 2.36
N VAL A 40 0.27 -0.69 3.49
CA VAL A 40 -0.15 -1.87 4.25
C VAL A 40 -1.59 -1.71 4.73
N SER A 41 -1.94 -0.56 5.30
CA SER A 41 -3.29 -0.24 5.76
C SER A 41 -4.31 -0.26 4.61
N PHE A 42 -3.97 0.31 3.45
CA PHE A 42 -4.83 0.30 2.27
C PHE A 42 -5.09 -1.13 1.76
N LEU A 43 -4.06 -1.98 1.68
CA LEU A 43 -4.20 -3.36 1.22
C LEU A 43 -5.04 -4.21 2.18
N ASP A 44 -4.86 -4.03 3.49
CA ASP A 44 -5.64 -4.74 4.52
C ASP A 44 -7.12 -4.30 4.48
N ALA A 45 -7.38 -3.00 4.39
CA ALA A 45 -8.75 -2.47 4.22
C ALA A 45 -9.40 -3.01 2.94
N THR A 46 -8.67 -3.04 1.82
CA THR A 46 -9.19 -3.56 0.55
C THR A 46 -9.53 -5.05 0.64
N TYR A 47 -8.68 -5.85 1.29
CA TYR A 47 -8.92 -7.28 1.45
C TYR A 47 -10.09 -7.57 2.41
N ARG A 48 -10.28 -6.78 3.46
CA ARG A 48 -11.44 -6.88 4.36
C ARG A 48 -12.75 -6.54 3.65
N LEU A 49 -12.75 -5.50 2.82
CA LEU A 49 -13.93 -5.08 2.05
C LEU A 49 -14.24 -6.03 0.89
N LEU A 50 -13.21 -6.54 0.22
CA LEU A 50 -13.32 -7.36 -0.99
C LEU A 50 -12.44 -8.62 -0.88
N PRO A 51 -12.79 -9.59 -0.02
CA PRO A 51 -11.98 -10.77 0.23
C PRO A 51 -11.84 -11.70 -0.99
N ARG A 52 -12.70 -11.53 -1.99
CA ARG A 52 -12.67 -12.30 -3.26
C ARG A 52 -11.81 -11.66 -4.35
N LEU A 53 -11.33 -10.42 -4.16
CA LEU A 53 -10.56 -9.70 -5.18
C LEU A 53 -9.21 -10.39 -5.47
N VAL A 54 -8.58 -10.95 -4.43
CA VAL A 54 -7.29 -11.62 -4.51
C VAL A 54 -7.32 -12.84 -3.60
N ALA A 55 -6.76 -13.96 -4.07
CA ALA A 55 -6.63 -15.16 -3.24
C ALA A 55 -5.89 -14.84 -1.91
N PRO A 56 -6.33 -15.38 -0.76
CA PRO A 56 -5.73 -15.10 0.54
C PRO A 56 -4.20 -15.24 0.56
N ILE A 57 -3.69 -16.30 -0.07
CA ILE A 57 -2.26 -16.59 -0.17
C ILE A 57 -1.48 -15.49 -0.91
N LYS A 58 -2.07 -14.89 -1.95
CA LYS A 58 -1.44 -13.79 -2.70
C LYS A 58 -1.43 -12.52 -1.87
N HIS A 59 -2.53 -12.23 -1.17
CA HIS A 59 -2.60 -11.08 -0.26
C HIS A 59 -1.53 -11.16 0.84
N MET A 60 -1.39 -12.32 1.49
CA MET A 60 -0.35 -12.55 2.50
C MET A 60 1.05 -12.40 1.92
N LYS A 61 1.33 -12.94 0.72
CA LYS A 61 2.65 -12.82 0.08
C LYS A 61 3.03 -11.36 -0.21
N ILE A 62 2.07 -10.54 -0.65
CA ILE A 62 2.27 -9.11 -0.91
C ILE A 62 2.55 -8.37 0.41
N LEU A 63 1.71 -8.57 1.43
CA LEU A 63 1.90 -7.94 2.75
C LEU A 63 3.24 -8.31 3.39
N PHE A 64 3.59 -9.61 3.34
CA PHE A 64 4.86 -10.11 3.87
C PHE A 64 6.06 -9.48 3.16
N GLY A 65 6.03 -9.42 1.83
CA GLY A 65 7.09 -8.79 1.04
C GLY A 65 7.25 -7.30 1.37
N LEU A 66 6.14 -6.56 1.47
CA LEU A 66 6.17 -5.13 1.82
C LEU A 66 6.72 -4.88 3.23
N LYS A 67 6.26 -5.64 4.23
CA LYS A 67 6.77 -5.53 5.61
C LYS A 67 8.26 -5.86 5.69
N THR A 68 8.70 -6.90 5.00
CA THR A 68 10.12 -7.30 4.95
C THR A 68 11.00 -6.22 4.31
N MET A 69 10.52 -5.57 3.25
CA MET A 69 11.22 -4.46 2.61
C MET A 69 11.46 -3.28 3.56
N VAL A 70 10.46 -2.92 4.39
CA VAL A 70 10.59 -1.86 5.39
C VAL A 70 11.64 -2.22 6.43
N THR A 71 11.54 -3.41 7.03
CA THR A 71 12.48 -3.88 8.06
C THR A 71 13.91 -3.99 7.54
N HIS A 72 14.10 -4.50 6.32
CA HIS A 72 15.42 -4.61 5.70
C HIS A 72 16.02 -3.24 5.36
N THR A 73 15.22 -2.32 4.82
CA THR A 73 15.71 -0.98 4.44
C THR A 73 16.08 -0.16 5.67
N ASP A 74 15.30 -0.27 6.74
CA ASP A 74 15.56 0.35 8.03
C ASP A 74 16.84 -0.20 8.69
N ARG A 75 17.04 -1.53 8.65
CA ARG A 75 18.30 -2.16 9.11
C ARG A 75 19.52 -1.71 8.29
N ARG A 76 19.38 -1.60 6.97
CA ARG A 76 20.47 -1.14 6.09
C ARG A 76 20.87 0.31 6.39
N ARG A 77 19.90 1.21 6.61
CA ARG A 77 20.19 2.61 6.99
C ARG A 77 20.91 2.71 8.34
N ARG A 78 20.50 1.95 9.35
CA ARG A 78 21.17 1.95 10.65
C ARG A 78 22.62 1.46 10.59
N GLY A 79 22.91 0.45 9.77
CA GLY A 79 24.28 -0.06 9.61
C GLY A 79 25.25 0.93 8.93
N PHE A 80 24.77 1.83 8.07
CA PHE A 80 25.61 2.83 7.42
C PHE A 80 25.98 4.00 8.34
N ILE A 81 25.09 4.40 9.27
CA ILE A 81 25.38 5.47 10.25
C ILE A 81 26.47 5.02 11.22
N GLN A 82 26.45 3.74 11.64
CA GLN A 82 27.43 3.20 12.57
C GLN A 82 28.84 3.12 11.97
N LYS A 83 28.95 2.83 10.66
CA LYS A 83 30.23 2.78 9.93
C LYS A 83 30.85 4.16 9.67
N ALA A 84 30.04 5.23 9.66
CA ALA A 84 30.52 6.59 9.42
C ALA A 84 31.01 7.30 10.70
N GLY A 85 30.70 6.77 11.88
CA GLY A 85 31.18 7.27 13.18
C GLY A 85 32.44 6.56 13.70
N GLU A 86 32.97 5.58 12.98
CA GLU A 86 34.15 4.78 13.34
C GLU A 86 35.34 5.02 12.39
N SER A 87 35.34 6.12 11.61
CA SER A 87 36.49 6.54 10.77
C SER A 87 37.04 7.89 11.19
#